data_AF-A0A353RVN6-F1
#
_entry.id   AF-A0A353RVN6-F1
#
_cell.length_a   1.000
_cell.length_b   1.000
_cell.length_c   1.000
_cell.angle_alpha   90.00
_cell.angle_beta   90.00
_cell.angle_gamma   90.00
#
_symmetry.space_group_name_H-M   'P 1'
#
loop_
_entity.id
_entity.type
_entity.pdbx_description
1 polymer ?
#
loop_
_entity_poly.entity_id
_entity_poly.type
_entity_poly.pdbx_seq_one_letter_code
_entity_poly.pdbx_strand_id
1 'polypeptide(L)'
;MSIGKNKKIPLKLRCSLLLYKQCRGFTLAELTVVVIIIGILAAVSLPRLSAFSRKVKNQEAEMVLLHIYDAQIDYNREVGNYANNVGSLAEVSVPALKGFKSLTISDSSTIACASGTGTAELYLASLTANDDSYIIYVLEDNARMVCTPCDSVICTSGGYQTW
;
A
#
# COMPACT_ATOMS: atom_id res chain seq x y z
N MET A 1 5.34 74.07 -56.11
CA MET A 1 4.14 73.23 -55.88
C MET A 1 4.52 71.80 -56.24
N SER A 2 4.82 70.97 -55.23
CA SER A 2 5.61 69.75 -55.37
C SER A 2 4.82 68.56 -55.94
N ILE A 3 5.54 67.84 -56.80
CA ILE A 3 5.26 66.53 -57.41
C ILE A 3 5.15 65.44 -56.34
N GLY A 4 4.36 64.39 -56.60
CA GLY A 4 4.56 63.09 -55.93
C GLY A 4 3.38 62.14 -56.03
N LYS A 5 3.33 61.32 -57.09
CA LYS A 5 2.29 60.32 -57.32
C LYS A 5 2.34 59.16 -56.32
N ASN A 6 1.13 58.73 -55.98
CA ASN A 6 0.75 57.50 -55.30
C ASN A 6 1.48 56.27 -55.90
N LYS A 7 2.37 55.64 -55.13
CA LYS A 7 3.01 54.37 -55.51
C LYS A 7 2.68 53.34 -54.44
N LYS A 8 1.74 52.46 -54.79
CA LYS A 8 1.32 51.29 -54.01
C LYS A 8 2.56 50.54 -53.53
N ILE A 9 2.65 50.32 -52.23
CA ILE A 9 3.69 49.49 -51.60
C ILE A 9 3.22 48.04 -51.74
N PRO A 10 3.81 47.20 -52.60
CA PRO A 10 3.55 45.78 -52.53
C PRO A 10 4.31 45.24 -51.32
N LEU A 11 3.61 45.04 -50.20
CA LEU A 11 4.08 44.17 -49.12
C LEU A 11 4.15 42.75 -49.69
N LYS A 12 5.25 42.46 -50.39
CA LYS A 12 5.68 41.11 -50.79
C LYS A 12 5.89 40.35 -49.50
N LEU A 13 4.89 39.54 -49.13
CA LEU A 13 4.98 38.44 -48.20
C LEU A 13 6.21 37.59 -48.59
N ARG A 14 7.33 37.87 -47.93
CA ARG A 14 8.52 37.03 -47.96
C ARG A 14 8.29 35.87 -47.00
N CYS A 15 7.50 34.90 -47.45
CA CYS A 15 7.61 33.54 -46.97
C CYS A 15 9.04 33.08 -47.33
N SER A 16 9.97 33.24 -46.37
CA SER A 16 11.38 32.91 -46.54
C SER A 16 11.67 31.69 -45.68
N LEU A 17 11.54 30.52 -46.31
CA LEU A 17 12.30 29.30 -46.08
C LEU A 17 13.45 29.43 -45.08
N LEU A 18 13.30 28.92 -43.85
CA LEU A 18 14.36 28.21 -43.13
C LEU A 18 13.73 27.20 -42.15
N LEU A 19 13.97 25.91 -42.42
CA LEU A 19 13.66 24.72 -41.61
C LEU A 19 12.19 24.30 -41.48
N TYR A 20 11.60 23.81 -42.58
CA TYR A 20 10.65 22.68 -42.44
C TYR A 20 11.46 21.44 -42.05
N LYS A 21 11.88 21.40 -40.78
CA LYS A 21 12.31 20.17 -40.11
C LYS A 21 11.16 19.21 -40.36
N GLN A 22 11.40 18.12 -41.08
CA GLN A 22 10.38 17.09 -41.26
C GLN A 22 10.00 16.59 -39.87
N CYS A 23 8.94 17.16 -39.30
CA CYS A 23 8.22 16.57 -38.19
C CYS A 23 7.63 15.30 -38.77
N ARG A 24 8.40 14.22 -38.74
CA ARG A 24 7.92 12.86 -38.93
C ARG A 24 6.91 12.66 -37.80
N GLY A 25 5.65 12.93 -38.10
CA GLY A 25 4.55 12.62 -37.21
C GLY A 25 4.47 11.10 -37.04
N PHE A 26 4.13 10.66 -35.83
CA PHE A 26 3.78 9.27 -35.58
C PHE A 26 2.69 8.85 -36.57
N THR A 27 2.85 7.69 -37.20
CA THR A 27 1.78 7.17 -38.05
C THR A 27 0.65 6.65 -37.16
N LEU A 28 -0.60 6.76 -37.61
CA LEU A 28 -1.75 6.26 -36.85
C LEU A 28 -1.63 4.75 -36.59
N ALA A 29 -1.08 3.99 -37.55
CA ALA A 29 -0.85 2.56 -37.43
C ALA A 29 0.23 2.20 -36.39
N GLU A 30 1.23 3.07 -36.21
CA GLU A 30 2.28 2.88 -35.21
C GLU A 30 1.74 3.11 -33.80
N LEU A 31 0.86 4.11 -33.63
CA LEU A 31 0.20 4.35 -32.36
C LEU A 31 -0.81 3.24 -32.00
N THR A 32 -1.57 2.72 -32.98
CA THR A 32 -2.57 1.68 -32.70
C THR A 32 -1.94 0.36 -32.25
N VAL A 33 -0.83 -0.05 -32.85
CA VAL A 33 -0.11 -1.26 -32.42
C VAL A 33 0.46 -1.08 -31.01
N VAL A 34 1.01 0.08 -30.67
CA VAL A 34 1.52 0.35 -29.31
C VAL A 34 0.39 0.29 -28.28
N VAL A 35 -0.76 0.90 -28.55
CA VAL A 35 -1.91 0.88 -27.63
C VAL A 35 -2.46 -0.55 -27.45
N ILE A 36 -2.45 -1.37 -28.50
CA ILE A 36 -2.83 -2.79 -28.41
C ILE A 36 -1.84 -3.55 -27.51
N ILE A 37 -0.54 -3.35 -27.71
CA ILE A 37 0.49 -4.05 -26.91
C ILE A 37 0.41 -3.64 -25.43
N ILE A 38 0.36 -2.34 -25.12
CA ILE A 38 0.20 -1.89 -23.71
C ILE A 38 -1.14 -2.35 -23.11
N GLY A 39 -2.19 -2.47 -23.92
CA GLY A 39 -3.49 -2.99 -23.48
C GLY A 39 -3.41 -4.46 -23.03
N ILE A 40 -2.71 -5.30 -23.80
CA ILE A 40 -2.48 -6.72 -23.44
C ILE A 40 -1.62 -6.81 -22.16
N LEU A 41 -0.54 -6.03 -22.08
CA LEU A 41 0.34 -6.02 -20.90
C LEU A 41 -0.40 -5.54 -19.63
N ALA A 42 -1.24 -4.51 -19.75
CA ALA A 42 -2.05 -3.99 -18.65
C ALA A 42 -3.07 -5.04 -18.16
N ALA A 43 -3.76 -5.73 -19.07
CA ALA A 43 -4.74 -6.76 -18.72
C ALA A 43 -4.13 -7.90 -17.88
N VAL A 44 -2.90 -8.31 -18.18
CA VAL A 44 -2.21 -9.40 -17.46
C VAL A 44 -1.61 -8.94 -16.12
N SER A 45 -1.26 -7.66 -15.98
CA SER A 45 -0.53 -7.14 -14.81
C SER A 45 -1.42 -6.65 -13.67
N LEU A 46 -2.58 -6.08 -13.97
CA LEU A 46 -3.51 -5.52 -12.97
C LEU A 46 -3.92 -6.47 -11.83
N PRO A 47 -4.29 -7.75 -12.04
CA PRO A 47 -4.76 -8.59 -10.94
C PRO A 47 -3.68 -8.89 -9.90
N ARG A 48 -2.39 -8.82 -10.25
CA ARG A 48 -1.29 -9.07 -9.31
C ARG A 48 -1.02 -7.90 -8.37
N LEU A 49 -1.42 -6.69 -8.75
CA LEU A 49 -1.17 -5.48 -7.97
C LEU A 49 -1.95 -5.45 -6.65
N SER A 50 -3.18 -5.97 -6.64
CA SER A 50 -4.02 -6.02 -5.44
C SER A 50 -3.44 -6.96 -4.37
N ALA A 51 -2.96 -8.14 -4.76
CA ALA A 51 -2.29 -9.09 -3.87
C ALA A 51 -0.97 -8.51 -3.34
N PHE A 52 -0.18 -7.86 -4.19
CA PHE A 52 1.06 -7.20 -3.77
C PHE A 52 0.81 -6.07 -2.75
N SER A 53 -0.20 -5.23 -2.99
CA SER A 53 -0.55 -4.15 -2.05
C SER A 53 -0.95 -4.69 -0.67
N ARG A 54 -1.68 -5.82 -0.61
CA ARG A 54 -2.01 -6.50 0.65
C ARG A 54 -0.76 -7.03 1.35
N LYS A 55 0.15 -7.67 0.60
CA LYS A 55 1.43 -8.16 1.13
C LYS A 55 2.26 -7.03 1.77
N VAL A 56 2.33 -5.87 1.13
CA VAL A 56 3.07 -4.72 1.68
C VAL A 56 2.47 -4.25 3.01
N LYS A 57 1.14 -4.14 3.10
CA LYS A 57 0.45 -3.80 4.36
C LYS A 57 0.73 -4.83 5.46
N ASN A 58 0.72 -6.11 5.10
CA ASN A 58 1.01 -7.20 6.02
C ASN A 58 2.45 -7.16 6.56
N GLN A 59 3.42 -6.81 5.71
CA GLN A 59 4.82 -6.61 6.13
C GLN A 59 4.96 -5.41 7.08
N GLU A 60 4.18 -4.35 6.88
CA GLU A 60 4.13 -3.22 7.83
C GLU A 60 3.59 -3.67 9.19
N ALA A 61 2.50 -4.44 9.20
CA ALA A 61 1.93 -5.00 10.44
C ALA A 61 2.92 -5.91 11.18
N GLU A 62 3.64 -6.78 10.45
CA GLU A 62 4.67 -7.63 11.03
C GLU A 62 5.77 -6.82 11.71
N MET A 63 6.31 -5.79 11.06
CA MET A 63 7.33 -4.92 11.68
C MET A 63 6.82 -4.24 12.95
N VAL A 64 5.57 -3.77 12.96
CA VAL A 64 4.98 -3.12 14.14
C VAL A 64 4.74 -4.12 15.28
N LEU A 65 4.23 -5.31 14.96
CA LEU A 65 3.98 -6.36 15.96
C LEU A 65 5.28 -6.89 16.58
N LEU A 66 6.37 -7.02 15.81
CA LEU A 66 7.69 -7.36 16.37
C LEU A 66 8.17 -6.31 17.36
N HIS A 67 8.06 -5.02 17.00
CA HIS A 67 8.47 -3.94 17.89
C HIS A 67 7.67 -3.93 19.20
N ILE A 68 6.38 -4.24 19.14
CA ILE A 68 5.53 -4.36 20.33
C ILE A 68 5.89 -5.60 21.14
N TYR A 69 6.18 -6.72 20.48
CA TYR A 69 6.61 -7.95 21.14
C TYR A 69 7.90 -7.74 21.95
N ASP A 70 8.89 -7.06 21.37
CA ASP A 70 10.13 -6.73 22.08
C ASP A 70 9.86 -5.83 23.29
N ALA A 71 9.03 -4.79 23.13
CA ALA A 71 8.63 -3.92 24.23
C ALA A 71 7.86 -4.67 25.33
N GLN A 72 7.03 -5.65 24.97
CA GLN A 72 6.30 -6.50 25.90
C GLN A 72 7.24 -7.42 26.70
N ILE A 73 8.27 -7.98 26.07
CA ILE A 73 9.30 -8.75 26.77
C ILE A 73 10.03 -7.87 27.78
N ASP A 74 10.44 -6.68 27.37
CA ASP A 74 11.17 -5.78 28.26
C ASP A 74 10.30 -5.32 29.44
N TYR A 75 9.03 -5.00 29.19
CA TYR A 75 8.07 -4.70 30.26
C TYR A 75 7.87 -5.89 31.21
N ASN A 76 7.77 -7.11 30.68
CA ASN A 76 7.64 -8.32 31.51
C ASN A 76 8.90 -8.58 32.36
N ARG A 77 10.09 -8.21 31.89
CA ARG A 77 11.33 -8.30 32.69
C ARG A 77 11.34 -7.32 33.87
N GLU A 78 10.71 -6.16 33.72
CA GLU A 78 10.67 -5.12 34.74
C GLU A 78 9.54 -5.34 35.77
N VAL A 79 8.35 -5.68 35.29
CA VAL A 79 7.12 -5.73 36.11
C VAL A 79 6.68 -7.16 36.43
N GLY A 80 7.21 -8.16 35.71
CA GLY A 80 6.89 -9.58 35.90
C GLY A 80 5.54 -10.02 35.31
N ASN A 81 4.88 -9.15 34.54
CA ASN A 81 3.67 -9.45 33.77
C ASN A 81 3.68 -8.69 32.44
N TYR A 82 2.93 -9.18 31.44
CA TYR A 82 2.72 -8.46 30.19
C TYR A 82 1.79 -7.25 30.37
N ALA A 83 1.98 -6.23 29.52
CA ALA A 83 1.13 -5.05 29.52
C ALA A 83 -0.21 -5.34 28.86
N ASN A 84 -1.28 -4.79 29.42
CA ASN A 84 -2.66 -4.86 28.92
C ASN A 84 -3.09 -3.59 28.17
N ASN A 85 -2.17 -2.64 27.97
CA ASN A 85 -2.43 -1.41 27.23
C ASN A 85 -1.14 -0.88 26.60
N VAL A 86 -1.28 -0.19 25.46
CA VAL A 86 -0.17 0.48 24.78
C VAL A 86 0.49 1.53 25.67
N GLY A 87 -0.29 2.24 26.51
CA GLY A 87 0.24 3.28 27.39
C GLY A 87 1.10 2.78 28.55
N SER A 88 1.05 1.48 28.87
CA SER A 88 1.88 0.86 29.90
C SER A 88 3.27 0.50 29.38
N LEU A 89 3.43 0.36 28.07
CA LEU A 89 4.71 0.08 27.44
C LEU A 89 5.43 1.43 27.25
N ALA A 90 6.46 1.67 28.06
CA ALA A 90 7.27 2.87 27.94
C ALA A 90 7.88 2.96 26.52
N GLU A 91 7.66 4.10 25.86
CA GLU A 91 8.27 4.46 24.56
C GLU A 91 8.01 3.53 23.36
N VAL A 92 6.87 2.82 23.30
CA VAL A 92 6.45 2.23 22.01
C VAL A 92 6.01 3.35 21.07
N SER A 93 6.91 3.81 20.20
CA SER A 93 6.55 4.66 19.07
C SER A 93 5.84 3.79 18.04
N VAL A 94 4.51 3.66 18.15
CA VAL A 94 3.71 2.98 17.12
C VAL A 94 3.72 3.88 15.89
N PRO A 95 4.36 3.47 14.77
CA PRO A 95 4.28 4.23 13.53
C PRO A 95 2.81 4.31 13.09
N ALA A 96 2.44 5.38 12.39
CA ALA A 96 1.08 5.52 11.90
C ALA A 96 0.71 4.31 11.03
N LEU A 97 -0.23 3.49 11.51
CA LEU A 97 -0.65 2.24 10.88
C LEU A 97 -1.39 2.53 9.57
N LYS A 98 -0.74 2.31 8.42
CA LYS A 98 -1.36 2.53 7.12
C LYS A 98 -2.06 1.27 6.63
N GLY A 99 -3.35 1.17 6.94
CA GLY A 99 -4.21 0.06 6.49
C GLY A 99 -4.78 -0.80 7.61
N PHE A 100 -4.45 -0.46 8.87
CA PHE A 100 -5.00 -1.07 10.07
C PHE A 100 -5.67 0.00 10.92
N LYS A 101 -6.80 -0.37 11.52
CA LYS A 101 -7.72 0.54 12.20
C LYS A 101 -7.40 0.67 13.68
N SER A 102 -6.99 -0.43 14.29
CA SER A 102 -6.66 -0.47 15.71
C SER A 102 -5.51 -1.42 15.97
N LEU A 103 -4.67 -1.00 16.90
CA LEU A 103 -3.77 -1.86 17.64
C LEU A 103 -4.43 -2.14 18.99
N THR A 104 -4.55 -3.41 19.34
CA THR A 104 -5.02 -3.83 20.65
C THR A 104 -3.94 -4.64 21.32
N ILE A 105 -3.68 -4.33 22.58
CA ILE A 105 -2.76 -5.05 23.44
C ILE A 105 -3.60 -5.62 24.57
N SER A 106 -3.45 -6.91 24.80
CA SER A 106 -4.16 -7.65 25.83
C SER A 106 -3.26 -8.80 26.26
N ASP A 107 -3.41 -9.25 27.50
CA ASP A 107 -2.71 -10.39 28.10
C ASP A 107 -3.61 -11.62 28.26
N SER A 108 -4.92 -11.50 27.99
CA SER A 108 -5.88 -12.58 28.24
C SER A 108 -7.21 -12.45 27.49
N SER A 109 -7.21 -12.03 26.23
CA SER A 109 -8.43 -11.99 25.42
C SER A 109 -8.42 -13.02 24.29
N THR A 110 -9.54 -13.69 24.09
CA THR A 110 -9.78 -14.49 22.88
C THR A 110 -9.83 -13.58 21.66
N ILE A 111 -9.12 -13.94 20.59
CA ILE A 111 -9.22 -13.21 19.33
C ILE A 111 -10.53 -13.58 18.66
N ALA A 112 -11.54 -12.75 18.87
CA ALA A 112 -12.77 -12.82 18.11
C ALA A 112 -12.68 -11.84 16.94
N CYS A 113 -12.75 -12.37 15.72
CA CYS A 113 -13.23 -11.57 14.59
C CYS A 113 -14.64 -11.06 14.93
N ALA A 114 -15.00 -9.86 14.46
CA ALA A 114 -16.34 -9.29 14.69
C ALA A 114 -17.49 -10.21 14.20
N SER A 115 -17.19 -11.19 13.34
CA SER A 115 -18.09 -12.25 12.86
C SER A 115 -18.23 -13.49 13.76
N GLY A 116 -17.54 -13.55 14.92
CA GLY A 116 -17.72 -14.63 15.92
C GLY A 116 -17.02 -15.96 15.60
N THR A 117 -16.28 -16.07 14.50
CA THR A 117 -15.51 -17.26 14.08
C THR A 117 -14.01 -17.14 14.37
N GLY A 118 -13.65 -16.74 15.59
CA GLY A 118 -12.26 -16.67 16.04
C GLY A 118 -11.77 -17.97 16.69
N THR A 119 -10.50 -18.32 16.49
CA THR A 119 -9.81 -19.31 17.33
C THR A 119 -9.48 -18.66 18.68
N ALA A 120 -9.84 -19.30 19.78
CA ALA A 120 -9.54 -18.82 21.12
C ALA A 120 -8.07 -19.09 21.46
N GLU A 121 -7.18 -18.23 20.97
CA GLU A 121 -5.75 -18.26 21.33
C GLU A 121 -5.36 -16.99 22.09
N LEU A 122 -4.44 -17.13 23.05
CA LEU A 122 -3.84 -16.03 23.80
C LEU A 122 -2.84 -15.29 22.91
N TYR A 123 -2.83 -13.96 22.98
CA TYR A 123 -1.99 -13.09 22.17
C TYR A 123 -1.55 -11.87 22.97
N LEU A 124 -0.38 -11.29 22.65
CA LEU A 124 0.09 -10.05 23.32
C LEU A 124 -0.38 -8.78 22.60
N ALA A 125 -0.41 -8.83 21.27
CA ALA A 125 -0.80 -7.71 20.44
C ALA A 125 -1.49 -8.16 19.15
N SER A 126 -2.49 -7.40 18.73
CA SER A 126 -3.25 -7.66 17.50
C SER A 126 -3.49 -6.38 16.70
N LEU A 127 -3.42 -6.48 15.38
CA LEU A 127 -3.77 -5.44 14.43
C LEU A 127 -4.99 -5.87 13.63
N THR A 128 -6.03 -5.03 13.63
CA THR A 128 -7.25 -5.25 12.84
C THR A 128 -7.20 -4.44 11.57
N ALA A 129 -7.43 -5.09 10.42
CA ALA A 129 -7.48 -4.41 9.13
C ALA A 129 -8.56 -3.32 9.11
N ASN A 130 -8.38 -2.27 8.29
CA ASN A 130 -9.35 -1.16 8.19
C ASN A 130 -10.77 -1.59 7.83
N ASP A 131 -10.87 -2.63 6.99
CA ASP A 131 -12.14 -3.18 6.53
C ASP A 131 -12.64 -4.31 7.45
N ASP A 132 -12.06 -4.47 8.65
CA ASP A 132 -12.33 -5.53 9.64
C ASP A 132 -12.27 -6.97 9.06
N SER A 133 -11.59 -7.13 7.92
CA SER A 133 -11.63 -8.37 7.11
C SER A 133 -10.70 -9.48 7.60
N TYR A 134 -9.62 -9.12 8.31
CA TYR A 134 -8.68 -10.05 8.94
C TYR A 134 -7.95 -9.37 10.11
N ILE A 135 -7.42 -10.20 11.00
CA ILE A 135 -6.64 -9.79 12.18
C ILE A 135 -5.28 -10.51 12.11
N ILE A 136 -4.21 -9.78 12.42
CA ILE A 136 -2.87 -10.35 12.59
C ILE A 136 -2.49 -10.16 14.06
N TYR A 137 -1.98 -11.21 14.69
CA TYR A 137 -1.59 -11.18 16.09
C TYR A 137 -0.30 -11.95 16.34
N VAL A 138 0.36 -11.60 17.43
CA VAL A 138 1.58 -12.25 17.92
C VAL A 138 1.27 -13.03 19.20
N LEU A 139 1.68 -14.30 19.24
CA LEU A 139 1.52 -15.19 20.39
C LEU A 139 2.71 -15.10 21.35
N GLU A 140 2.43 -15.41 22.63
CA GLU A 140 3.40 -15.43 23.75
C GLU A 140 4.45 -16.52 23.60
N ASP A 141 4.09 -17.67 23.07
CA ASP A 141 4.94 -18.85 23.16
C ASP A 141 6.23 -18.78 22.33
N ASN A 142 6.32 -17.93 21.29
CA ASN A 142 7.48 -17.89 20.37
C ASN A 142 7.53 -16.70 19.40
N ALA A 143 6.89 -15.56 19.69
CA ALA A 143 6.74 -14.44 18.73
C ALA A 143 6.09 -14.85 17.39
N ARG A 144 5.36 -15.97 17.37
CA ARG A 144 4.75 -16.49 16.16
C ARG A 144 3.61 -15.56 15.75
N MET A 145 3.62 -15.16 14.49
CA MET A 145 2.54 -14.36 13.93
C MET A 145 1.52 -15.24 13.26
N VAL A 146 0.26 -15.06 13.62
CA VAL A 146 -0.85 -15.76 13.02
C VAL A 146 -1.81 -14.74 12.42
N CYS A 147 -2.31 -15.07 11.24
CA CYS A 147 -3.33 -14.30 10.55
C CYS A 147 -4.63 -15.10 10.60
N THR A 148 -5.66 -14.53 11.21
CA THR A 148 -7.00 -15.12 11.25
C THR A 148 -7.92 -14.31 10.32
N PRO A 149 -8.54 -14.96 9.31
CA PRO A 149 -9.52 -14.31 8.47
C PRO A 149 -10.88 -14.18 9.16
N CYS A 150 -11.61 -13.09 8.89
CA CYS A 150 -12.96 -12.90 9.45
C CYS A 150 -14.08 -13.37 8.51
N ASP A 151 -13.90 -13.27 7.18
CA ASP A 151 -14.93 -13.64 6.19
C ASP A 151 -14.39 -14.31 4.89
N SER A 152 -13.06 -14.46 4.70
CA SER A 152 -12.46 -15.12 3.51
C SER A 152 -10.97 -15.44 3.68
N VAL A 153 -10.38 -16.35 2.88
CA VAL A 153 -8.95 -16.77 2.99
C VAL A 153 -7.96 -15.67 2.54
N ILE A 154 -7.93 -14.54 3.24
CA ILE A 154 -7.07 -13.38 2.96
C ILE A 154 -5.61 -13.66 3.35
N CYS A 155 -5.41 -14.52 4.34
CA CYS A 155 -4.10 -14.80 4.93
C CYS A 155 -3.16 -15.59 3.99
N THR A 156 -3.67 -16.48 3.13
CA THR A 156 -2.83 -17.27 2.20
C THR A 156 -2.33 -16.46 1.01
N SER A 157 -3.06 -15.44 0.55
CA SER A 157 -2.58 -14.58 -0.55
C SER A 157 -1.54 -13.54 -0.06
N GLY A 158 -1.43 -13.35 1.25
CA GLY A 158 -0.55 -12.37 1.89
C GLY A 158 0.86 -12.88 2.24
N GLY A 159 1.11 -14.18 2.11
CA GLY A 159 2.42 -14.79 2.43
C GLY A 159 2.60 -15.22 3.88
N TYR A 160 1.54 -15.25 4.69
CA TYR A 160 1.61 -15.88 6.01
C TYR A 160 1.73 -17.39 5.86
N GLN A 161 2.68 -17.99 6.58
CA GLN A 161 2.84 -19.44 6.59
C GLN A 161 1.68 -20.04 7.38
N THR A 162 0.97 -21.00 6.79
CA THR A 162 0.07 -21.88 7.54
C THR A 162 0.96 -22.87 8.26
N TRP A 163 1.12 -22.68 9.57
CA TRP A 163 1.75 -23.68 10.44
C TRP A 163 0.68 -24.64 10.92
#